data_AF-A0A7U6KM66-F1
#
_entry.id   AF-A0A7U6KM66-F1
#
_cell.length_a   1.000
_cell.length_b   1.000
_cell.length_c   1.000
_cell.angle_alpha   90.00
_cell.angle_beta   90.00
_cell.angle_gamma   90.00
#
_symmetry.space_group_name_H-M   'P 1'
#
loop_
_entity.id
_entity.type
_entity.pdbx_description
1 polymer ?
#
loop_
_entity_poly.entity_id
_entity_poly.type
_entity_poly.pdbx_seq_one_letter_code
_entity_poly.pdbx_strand_id
1 'polypeptide(L)'
;MYDFIENEVLPKVGVDSDSYWSGFEKVIKEFTPRNKALLETRDKIQAQIDEWHLQHPAKDGEIDYPAYKTFLQEIGYLLPEGDDFTVSTENVDDEIAHIAGPQLVVPVRNARYALNATNARWGSLYDALYGTDVISSDNGQEAGGSYNPTRGAAVVAYAKAFLDEHFTLASGSYNDVTSFKVIDGKLEVVQGDSSTELKDTAKFVGYVGEADSPSGILLKNNGLHAEIQIDSNHPVGKDDPANIKDVLLESAMTAIQDCEDSVAAVDAEEKVEVYRNWLGLMNGDLQETFEKVAKPVLANKTQIVNIIHLMAVS
;
A
#
# COMPACT_ATOMS: atom_id res chain seq x y z
N MET A 1 3.22 30.22 -3.35
CA MET A 1 4.34 29.38 -3.82
C MET A 1 5.68 29.82 -3.26
N TYR A 2 6.18 31.02 -3.59
CA TYR A 2 7.47 31.53 -3.08
C TYR A 2 7.59 31.41 -1.55
N ASP A 3 6.61 31.96 -0.81
CA ASP A 3 6.61 31.92 0.66
C ASP A 3 6.56 30.50 1.24
N PHE A 4 5.89 29.56 0.56
CA PHE A 4 5.86 28.16 0.98
C PHE A 4 7.27 27.54 0.88
N ILE A 5 7.96 27.77 -0.24
CA ILE A 5 9.33 27.29 -0.42
C ILE A 5 10.26 27.92 0.61
N GLU A 6 10.25 29.25 0.73
CA GLU A 6 11.15 30.01 1.63
C GLU A 6 10.96 29.65 3.10
N ASN A 7 9.71 29.57 3.55
CA ASN A 7 9.43 29.50 4.98
C ASN A 7 9.14 28.08 5.48
N GLU A 8 8.70 27.16 4.61
CA GLU A 8 8.31 25.80 5.02
C GLU A 8 9.28 24.73 4.50
N VAL A 9 9.78 24.84 3.27
CA VAL A 9 10.61 23.80 2.63
C VAL A 9 12.10 24.00 2.91
N LEU A 10 12.67 25.12 2.48
CA LEU A 10 14.12 25.36 2.54
C LEU A 10 14.70 25.21 3.96
N PRO A 11 14.05 25.70 5.04
CA PRO A 11 14.56 25.53 6.39
C PRO A 11 14.63 24.07 6.84
N LYS A 12 13.77 23.19 6.31
CA LYS A 12 13.74 21.76 6.64
C LYS A 12 14.76 20.94 5.86
N VAL A 13 14.97 21.28 4.58
CA VAL A 13 15.90 20.57 3.69
C VAL A 13 17.35 21.04 3.88
N GLY A 14 17.56 22.26 4.42
CA GLY A 14 18.89 22.80 4.69
C GLY A 14 19.59 23.36 3.44
N VAL A 15 18.81 23.88 2.48
CA VAL A 15 19.31 24.51 1.25
C VAL A 15 19.10 26.03 1.35
N ASP A 16 20.09 26.83 0.96
CA ASP A 16 19.96 28.28 0.97
C ASP A 16 19.08 28.80 -0.19
N SER A 17 18.36 29.89 0.07
CA SER A 17 17.41 30.50 -0.87
C SER A 17 18.06 30.90 -2.19
N ASP A 18 19.20 31.59 -2.16
CA ASP A 18 19.86 32.09 -3.37
C ASP A 18 20.31 30.94 -4.28
N SER A 19 20.89 29.88 -3.72
CA SER A 19 21.29 28.70 -4.48
C SER A 19 20.09 27.94 -5.03
N TYR A 20 19.02 27.80 -4.25
CA TYR A 20 17.80 27.14 -4.72
C TYR A 20 17.18 27.88 -5.92
N TRP A 21 16.91 29.19 -5.79
CA TRP A 21 16.21 29.93 -6.84
C TRP A 21 17.06 30.11 -8.09
N SER A 22 18.36 30.39 -7.94
CA SER A 22 19.27 30.47 -9.09
C SER A 22 19.44 29.12 -9.78
N GLY A 23 19.45 28.01 -9.02
CA GLY A 23 19.44 26.65 -9.56
C GLY A 23 18.16 26.32 -10.32
N PHE A 24 17.00 26.60 -9.70
CA PHE A 24 15.69 26.40 -10.30
C PHE A 24 15.54 27.19 -11.61
N GLU A 25 15.94 28.46 -11.62
CA GLU A 25 15.91 29.29 -12.83
C GLU A 25 16.77 28.68 -13.96
N LYS A 26 17.97 28.19 -13.65
CA LYS A 26 18.85 27.53 -14.63
C LYS A 26 18.19 26.30 -15.24
N VAL A 27 17.62 25.43 -14.41
CA VAL A 27 16.90 24.21 -14.85
C VAL A 27 15.74 24.58 -15.78
N ILE A 28 14.92 25.57 -15.40
CA ILE A 28 13.80 26.01 -16.22
C ILE A 28 14.28 26.56 -17.58
N LYS A 29 15.30 27.42 -17.60
CA LYS A 29 15.85 27.99 -18.84
C LYS A 29 16.44 26.92 -19.75
N GLU A 30 17.14 25.94 -19.20
CA GLU A 30 17.80 24.88 -19.95
C GLU A 30 16.78 23.89 -20.53
N PHE A 31 15.82 23.42 -19.73
CA PHE A 31 14.96 22.31 -20.14
C PHE A 31 13.60 22.71 -20.72
N THR A 32 13.13 23.95 -20.54
CA THR A 32 11.85 24.40 -21.15
C THR A 32 11.85 24.28 -22.68
N PRO A 33 12.89 24.70 -23.43
CA PRO A 33 12.90 24.54 -24.89
C PRO A 33 12.81 23.08 -25.32
N ARG A 34 13.54 22.18 -24.63
CA ARG A 34 13.49 20.74 -24.91
C ARG A 34 12.11 20.15 -24.62
N ASN A 35 11.49 20.53 -23.50
CA ASN A 35 10.15 20.07 -23.14
C ASN A 35 9.12 20.49 -24.22
N LYS A 36 9.15 21.76 -24.66
CA LYS A 36 8.28 22.23 -25.76
C LYS A 36 8.51 21.45 -27.06
N ALA A 37 9.76 21.21 -27.46
CA ALA A 37 10.07 20.44 -28.65
C ALA A 37 9.55 18.98 -28.58
N LEU A 38 9.54 18.38 -27.38
CA LEU A 38 8.96 17.05 -27.17
C LEU A 38 7.43 17.07 -27.32
N LEU A 39 6.74 18.11 -26.84
CA LEU A 39 5.30 18.28 -27.04
C LEU A 39 4.97 18.49 -28.52
N GLU A 40 5.71 19.36 -29.21
CA GLU A 40 5.57 19.57 -30.66
C GLU A 40 5.80 18.27 -31.46
N THR A 41 6.70 17.40 -30.98
CA THR A 41 6.92 16.08 -31.58
C THR A 41 5.69 15.18 -31.42
N ARG A 42 5.04 15.19 -30.25
CA ARG A 42 3.78 14.45 -30.02
C ARG A 42 2.68 14.94 -30.96
N ASP A 43 2.48 16.25 -31.06
CA ASP A 43 1.47 16.86 -31.93
C ASP A 43 1.71 16.52 -33.41
N LYS A 44 2.98 16.60 -33.85
CA LYS A 44 3.37 16.24 -35.22
C LYS A 44 3.06 14.78 -35.53
N ILE A 45 3.48 13.86 -34.65
CA ILE A 45 3.23 12.42 -34.82
C ILE A 45 1.73 12.16 -34.88
N GLN A 46 0.95 12.73 -33.95
CA GLN A 46 -0.50 12.54 -33.93
C GLN A 46 -1.14 13.05 -35.22
N ALA A 47 -0.78 14.25 -35.69
CA ALA A 47 -1.30 14.81 -36.94
C ALA A 47 -0.97 13.93 -38.16
N GLN A 48 0.22 13.31 -38.21
CA GLN A 48 0.58 12.38 -39.27
C GLN A 48 -0.27 11.10 -39.21
N ILE A 49 -0.53 10.56 -38.01
CA ILE A 49 -1.38 9.38 -37.81
C ILE A 49 -2.83 9.70 -38.22
N ASP A 50 -3.36 10.86 -37.82
CA ASP A 50 -4.70 11.33 -38.18
C ASP A 50 -4.84 11.43 -39.71
N GLU A 51 -3.88 12.08 -40.37
CA GLU A 51 -3.86 12.22 -41.83
C GLU A 51 -3.75 10.86 -42.54
N TRP A 52 -2.93 9.94 -42.02
CA TRP A 52 -2.80 8.60 -42.59
C TRP A 52 -4.14 7.87 -42.60
N HIS A 53 -4.89 7.90 -41.49
CA HIS A 53 -6.20 7.27 -41.41
C HIS A 53 -7.26 7.95 -42.29
N LEU A 54 -7.19 9.27 -42.47
CA LEU A 54 -8.07 10.00 -43.40
C LEU A 54 -7.81 9.60 -44.86
N GLN A 55 -6.55 9.41 -45.24
CA GLN A 55 -6.16 8.99 -46.60
C GLN A 55 -6.36 7.49 -46.84
N HIS A 56 -6.37 6.69 -45.78
CA HIS A 56 -6.52 5.23 -45.82
C HIS A 56 -7.70 4.78 -44.96
N PRO A 57 -8.95 5.17 -45.32
CA PRO A 57 -10.12 4.77 -44.56
C PRO A 57 -10.24 3.25 -44.55
N ALA A 58 -10.60 2.70 -43.38
CA ALA A 58 -10.79 1.26 -43.22
C ALA A 58 -11.84 0.74 -44.21
N LYS A 59 -11.56 -0.39 -44.85
CA LYS A 59 -12.50 -1.09 -45.72
C LYS A 59 -13.09 -2.24 -44.93
N ASP A 60 -14.41 -2.23 -44.73
CA ASP A 60 -15.13 -3.21 -43.91
C ASP A 60 -14.58 -3.35 -42.47
N GLY A 61 -14.03 -2.25 -41.93
CA GLY A 61 -13.42 -2.22 -40.60
C GLY A 61 -11.97 -2.72 -40.55
N GLU A 62 -11.38 -3.08 -41.69
CA GLU A 62 -10.00 -3.58 -41.78
C GLU A 62 -9.02 -2.49 -42.24
N ILE A 63 -7.84 -2.49 -41.62
CA ILE A 63 -6.70 -1.64 -41.93
C ILE A 63 -5.57 -2.54 -42.47
N ASP A 64 -4.85 -2.07 -43.49
CA ASP A 64 -3.62 -2.72 -43.97
C ASP A 64 -2.51 -2.57 -42.91
N TYR A 65 -2.39 -3.57 -42.04
CA TYR A 65 -1.39 -3.59 -40.96
C TYR A 65 0.07 -3.49 -41.44
N PRO A 66 0.51 -4.27 -42.45
CA PRO A 66 1.85 -4.10 -43.02
C PRO A 66 2.15 -2.66 -43.48
N ALA A 67 1.21 -2.03 -44.19
CA ALA A 67 1.36 -0.65 -44.63
C ALA A 67 1.39 0.33 -43.45
N TYR A 68 0.49 0.15 -42.48
CA TYR A 68 0.42 1.01 -41.29
C TYR A 68 1.68 0.91 -40.42
N LYS A 69 2.20 -0.30 -40.19
CA LYS A 69 3.46 -0.50 -39.45
C LYS A 69 4.64 0.17 -40.16
N THR A 70 4.73 0.04 -41.48
CA THR A 70 5.77 0.69 -42.29
C THR A 70 5.70 2.21 -42.12
N PHE A 71 4.50 2.78 -42.25
CA PHE A 71 4.26 4.21 -42.01
C PHE A 71 4.72 4.66 -40.60
N LEU A 72 4.37 3.92 -39.55
CA LEU A 72 4.78 4.25 -38.18
C LEU A 72 6.31 4.24 -38.01
N GLN A 73 7.02 3.36 -38.72
CA GLN A 73 8.49 3.36 -38.75
C GLN A 73 9.04 4.56 -39.51
N GLU A 74 8.46 4.89 -40.67
CA GLU A 74 8.87 6.02 -41.52
C GLU A 74 8.73 7.38 -40.83
N ILE A 75 7.68 7.57 -40.02
CA ILE A 75 7.51 8.80 -39.23
C ILE A 75 8.32 8.83 -37.94
N GLY A 76 9.04 7.74 -37.62
CA GLY A 76 9.86 7.62 -36.41
C GLY A 76 9.07 7.36 -35.13
N TYR A 77 7.81 6.90 -35.24
CA TYR A 77 7.01 6.49 -34.09
C TYR A 77 7.45 5.12 -33.56
N LEU A 78 7.56 4.14 -34.48
CA LEU A 78 8.08 2.81 -34.16
C LEU A 78 9.58 2.75 -34.47
N LEU A 79 10.39 2.84 -33.42
CA LEU A 79 11.84 2.74 -33.51
C LEU A 79 12.31 1.27 -33.57
N PRO A 80 13.50 1.00 -34.13
CA PRO A 80 14.10 -0.32 -34.01
C PRO A 80 14.34 -0.67 -32.54
N GLU A 81 14.12 -1.94 -32.19
CA GLU A 81 14.47 -2.47 -30.89
C GLU A 81 15.99 -2.39 -30.69
N GLY A 82 16.42 -2.00 -29.48
CA GLY A 82 17.83 -1.98 -29.10
C GLY A 82 18.33 -3.35 -28.67
N ASP A 83 19.64 -3.47 -28.44
CA ASP A 83 20.23 -4.69 -27.90
C ASP A 83 19.73 -4.99 -26.48
N ASP A 84 19.75 -6.27 -26.10
CA ASP A 84 19.47 -6.71 -24.73
C ASP A 84 20.39 -6.00 -23.73
N PHE A 85 19.82 -5.54 -22.61
CA PHE A 85 20.55 -4.95 -21.49
C PHE A 85 19.92 -5.33 -20.14
N THR A 86 20.64 -5.04 -19.06
CA THR A 86 20.15 -5.20 -17.68
C THR A 86 20.15 -3.84 -16.98
N VAL A 87 19.12 -3.56 -16.18
CA VAL A 87 19.06 -2.34 -15.37
C VAL A 87 20.16 -2.34 -14.30
N SER A 88 20.72 -1.16 -13.99
CA SER A 88 21.83 -0.99 -13.05
C SER A 88 21.47 -0.19 -11.81
N THR A 89 20.18 -0.08 -11.49
CA THR A 89 19.69 0.70 -10.35
C THR A 89 20.11 0.04 -9.03
N GLU A 90 20.69 0.82 -8.13
CA GLU A 90 21.14 0.38 -6.80
C GLU A 90 20.36 1.12 -5.71
N ASN A 91 20.43 0.64 -4.46
CA ASN A 91 19.80 1.24 -3.27
C ASN A 91 18.27 1.39 -3.41
N VAL A 92 17.63 0.33 -3.93
CA VAL A 92 16.17 0.23 -4.01
C VAL A 92 15.68 -0.57 -2.80
N ASP A 93 14.69 -0.03 -2.08
CA ASP A 93 14.10 -0.70 -0.91
C ASP A 93 13.45 -2.06 -1.27
N ASP A 94 13.43 -2.97 -0.30
CA ASP A 94 12.92 -4.35 -0.47
C ASP A 94 11.46 -4.38 -0.91
N GLU A 95 10.65 -3.42 -0.46
CA GLU A 95 9.24 -3.26 -0.83
C GLU A 95 9.01 -3.04 -2.33
N ILE A 96 10.06 -2.66 -3.07
CA ILE A 96 10.03 -2.53 -4.53
C ILE A 96 10.86 -3.65 -5.19
N ALA A 97 12.05 -3.94 -4.64
CA ALA A 97 13.02 -4.82 -5.30
C ALA A 97 12.71 -6.31 -5.14
N HIS A 98 12.13 -6.72 -4.01
CA HIS A 98 12.15 -8.12 -3.58
C HIS A 98 10.80 -8.64 -3.05
N ILE A 99 9.88 -7.76 -2.67
CA ILE A 99 8.58 -8.14 -2.11
C ILE A 99 7.47 -7.86 -3.11
N ALA A 100 6.71 -8.90 -3.46
CA ALA A 100 5.47 -8.74 -4.21
C ALA A 100 4.33 -8.43 -3.25
N GLY A 101 3.67 -7.28 -3.43
CA GLY A 101 2.52 -6.90 -2.61
C GLY A 101 1.68 -5.79 -3.24
N PRO A 102 0.51 -5.49 -2.66
CA PRO A 102 -0.35 -4.39 -3.09
C PRO A 102 0.36 -3.02 -3.11
N GLN A 103 0.04 -2.21 -4.11
CA GLN A 103 0.40 -0.80 -4.19
C GLN A 103 -0.87 0.06 -4.21
N LEU A 104 -0.94 1.07 -3.34
CA LEU A 104 -2.02 2.04 -3.34
C LEU A 104 -1.68 3.27 -4.20
N VAL A 105 -2.70 3.93 -4.74
CA VAL A 105 -2.59 5.25 -5.36
C VAL A 105 -3.63 6.16 -4.70
N VAL A 106 -3.21 7.35 -4.32
CA VAL A 106 -4.00 8.23 -3.45
C VAL A 106 -3.77 9.70 -3.80
N PRO A 107 -4.82 10.53 -3.87
CA PRO A 107 -4.66 11.96 -4.14
C PRO A 107 -4.00 12.66 -2.96
N VAL A 108 -2.76 13.13 -3.13
CA VAL A 108 -2.00 13.75 -2.02
C VAL A 108 -2.65 15.03 -1.52
N ARG A 109 -3.47 15.72 -2.33
CA ARG A 109 -4.24 16.90 -1.92
C ARG A 109 -5.22 16.60 -0.77
N ASN A 110 -5.68 15.35 -0.64
CA ASN A 110 -6.52 14.92 0.47
C ASN A 110 -5.65 14.32 1.59
N ALA A 111 -5.31 15.14 2.59
CA ALA A 111 -4.43 14.74 3.70
C ALA A 111 -4.93 13.50 4.46
N ARG A 112 -6.24 13.37 4.66
CA ARG A 112 -6.84 12.18 5.30
C ARG A 112 -6.58 10.91 4.49
N TYR A 113 -6.78 10.95 3.18
CA TYR A 113 -6.54 9.79 2.32
C TYR A 113 -5.05 9.48 2.24
N ALA A 114 -4.21 10.50 2.12
CA ALA A 114 -2.76 10.37 2.13
C ALA A 114 -2.24 9.67 3.41
N LEU A 115 -2.75 10.06 4.59
CA LEU A 115 -2.45 9.43 5.87
C LEU A 115 -2.97 8.01 5.96
N ASN A 116 -4.22 7.77 5.55
CA ASN A 116 -4.80 6.42 5.55
C ASN A 116 -3.99 5.47 4.68
N ALA A 117 -3.59 5.88 3.48
CA ALA A 117 -2.77 5.07 2.59
C ALA A 117 -1.37 4.82 3.17
N THR A 118 -0.76 5.82 3.81
CA THR A 118 0.53 5.66 4.51
C THR A 118 0.43 4.64 5.64
N ASN A 119 -0.69 4.62 6.36
CA ASN A 119 -0.92 3.70 7.47
C ASN A 119 -1.43 2.31 6.99
N ALA A 120 -1.88 2.18 5.75
CA ALA A 120 -2.46 0.95 5.20
C ALA A 120 -1.44 -0.17 4.91
N ARG A 121 -0.16 0.04 5.23
CA ARG A 121 0.82 -1.05 5.25
C ARG A 121 0.38 -2.17 6.19
N TRP A 122 -0.29 -1.85 7.29
CA TRP A 122 -0.85 -2.83 8.21
C TRP A 122 -2.36 -2.65 8.33
N GLY A 123 -3.13 -3.69 7.99
CA GLY A 123 -4.58 -3.64 7.97
C GLY A 123 -5.22 -4.83 8.69
N SER A 124 -6.32 -4.57 9.40
CA SER A 124 -7.12 -5.60 10.05
C SER A 124 -7.83 -6.45 9.00
N LEU A 125 -7.56 -7.76 8.98
CA LEU A 125 -8.31 -8.70 8.15
C LEU A 125 -9.76 -8.80 8.62
N TYR A 126 -10.00 -8.72 9.94
CA TYR A 126 -11.36 -8.84 10.47
C TYR A 126 -12.22 -7.66 10.04
N ASP A 127 -11.71 -6.43 10.17
CA ASP A 127 -12.43 -5.23 9.72
C ASP A 127 -12.66 -5.25 8.21
N ALA A 128 -11.67 -5.69 7.43
CA ALA A 128 -11.80 -5.80 5.97
C ALA A 128 -12.88 -6.81 5.56
N LEU A 129 -12.90 -8.00 6.17
CA LEU A 129 -13.91 -9.03 5.88
C LEU A 129 -15.30 -8.63 6.39
N TYR A 130 -15.37 -8.04 7.58
CA TYR A 130 -16.64 -7.64 8.18
C TYR A 130 -17.26 -6.46 7.41
N GLY A 131 -16.45 -5.49 7.00
CA GLY A 131 -16.89 -4.25 6.35
C GLY A 131 -17.17 -4.33 4.85
N THR A 132 -16.89 -5.47 4.21
CA THR A 132 -17.03 -5.65 2.75
C THR A 132 -17.99 -6.78 2.40
N ASP A 133 -18.26 -6.96 1.11
CA ASP A 133 -19.13 -8.01 0.57
C ASP A 133 -18.44 -9.37 0.39
N VAL A 134 -17.17 -9.51 0.80
CA VAL A 134 -16.46 -10.80 0.82
C VAL A 134 -17.21 -11.83 1.66
N ILE A 135 -17.72 -11.41 2.81
CA ILE A 135 -18.68 -12.19 3.59
C ILE A 135 -20.08 -11.79 3.13
N SER A 136 -20.82 -12.74 2.55
CA SER A 136 -22.21 -12.52 2.12
C SER A 136 -23.06 -11.97 3.28
N SER A 137 -24.06 -11.16 2.94
CA SER A 137 -25.06 -10.70 3.91
C SER A 137 -26.23 -11.67 4.07
N ASP A 138 -26.25 -12.77 3.32
CA ASP A 138 -27.30 -13.79 3.39
C ASP A 138 -27.27 -14.56 4.73
N ASN A 139 -28.33 -15.33 5.01
CA ASN A 139 -28.41 -16.22 6.17
C ASN A 139 -28.19 -15.53 7.53
N GLY A 140 -28.60 -14.27 7.67
CA GLY A 140 -28.47 -13.50 8.91
C GLY A 140 -27.08 -12.92 9.16
N GLN A 141 -26.25 -12.80 8.10
CA GLN A 141 -24.89 -12.26 8.16
C GLN A 141 -24.82 -10.79 7.71
N GLU A 142 -25.92 -10.05 7.81
CA GLU A 142 -25.99 -8.66 7.40
C GLU A 142 -25.02 -7.78 8.22
N ALA A 143 -24.32 -6.88 7.53
CA ALA A 143 -23.62 -5.78 8.17
C ALA A 143 -24.62 -4.70 8.62
N GLY A 144 -24.32 -3.99 9.71
CA GLY A 144 -25.22 -2.97 10.25
C GLY A 144 -24.55 -2.09 11.31
N GLY A 145 -25.33 -1.19 11.91
CA GLY A 145 -24.82 -0.22 12.90
C GLY A 145 -24.36 -0.83 14.23
N SER A 146 -24.82 -2.04 14.56
CA SER A 146 -24.37 -2.84 15.71
C SER A 146 -23.65 -4.10 15.24
N TYR A 147 -22.76 -4.62 16.09
CA TYR A 147 -22.09 -5.90 15.84
C TYR A 147 -23.09 -7.05 15.69
N ASN A 148 -22.95 -7.83 14.62
CA ASN A 148 -23.71 -9.03 14.32
C ASN A 148 -22.82 -10.25 14.61
N PRO A 149 -23.10 -11.01 15.70
CA PRO A 149 -22.29 -12.18 16.05
C PRO A 149 -22.25 -13.27 14.97
N THR A 150 -23.34 -13.44 14.20
CA THR A 150 -23.40 -14.44 13.12
C THR A 150 -22.42 -14.08 12.01
N ARG A 151 -22.34 -12.80 11.64
CA ARG A 151 -21.36 -12.29 10.68
C ARG A 151 -19.94 -12.36 11.26
N GLY A 152 -19.76 -11.99 12.52
CA GLY A 152 -18.47 -12.06 13.21
C GLY A 152 -17.89 -13.49 13.24
N ALA A 153 -18.73 -14.50 13.50
CA ALA A 153 -18.31 -15.90 13.45
C ALA A 153 -17.85 -16.32 12.03
N ALA A 154 -18.52 -15.84 10.97
CA ALA A 154 -18.10 -16.09 9.59
C ALA A 154 -16.75 -15.43 9.26
N VAL A 155 -16.50 -14.23 9.78
CA VAL A 155 -15.20 -13.53 9.65
C VAL A 155 -14.09 -14.32 10.34
N VAL A 156 -14.29 -14.75 11.59
CA VAL A 156 -13.32 -15.55 12.35
C VAL A 156 -13.01 -16.86 11.62
N ALA A 157 -14.05 -17.55 11.14
CA ALA A 157 -13.89 -18.80 10.39
C ALA A 157 -13.08 -18.59 9.10
N TYR A 158 -13.35 -17.52 8.36
CA TYR A 158 -12.57 -17.17 7.16
C TYR A 158 -11.10 -16.91 7.50
N ALA A 159 -10.84 -16.11 8.54
CA ALA A 159 -9.47 -15.78 8.92
C ALA A 159 -8.69 -17.01 9.43
N LYS A 160 -9.33 -17.92 10.16
CA LYS A 160 -8.71 -19.19 10.58
C LYS A 160 -8.42 -20.11 9.39
N ALA A 161 -9.30 -20.14 8.38
CA ALA A 161 -9.04 -20.86 7.13
C ALA A 161 -7.84 -20.25 6.36
N PHE A 162 -7.73 -18.92 6.32
CA PHE A 162 -6.55 -18.23 5.77
C PHE A 162 -5.25 -18.63 6.49
N LEU A 163 -5.28 -18.70 7.83
CA LEU A 163 -4.13 -19.16 8.62
C LEU A 163 -3.80 -20.64 8.35
N ASP A 164 -4.79 -21.52 8.25
CA ASP A 164 -4.59 -22.94 7.90
C ASP A 164 -3.93 -23.10 6.51
N GLU A 165 -4.33 -22.26 5.54
CA GLU A 165 -3.81 -22.30 4.18
C GLU A 165 -2.36 -21.79 4.08
N HIS A 166 -2.04 -20.66 4.71
CA HIS A 166 -0.75 -19.97 4.51
C HIS A 166 0.26 -20.18 5.64
N PHE A 167 -0.20 -20.53 6.83
CA PHE A 167 0.60 -20.76 8.04
C PHE A 167 0.24 -22.10 8.68
N THR A 168 0.14 -23.12 7.83
CA THR A 168 -0.36 -24.46 8.17
C THR A 168 0.33 -25.05 9.40
N LEU A 169 -0.48 -25.60 10.31
CA LEU A 169 -0.01 -26.35 11.47
C LEU A 169 0.48 -27.75 11.04
N ALA A 170 1.42 -28.34 11.79
CA ALA A 170 1.87 -29.70 11.54
C ALA A 170 0.74 -30.72 11.76
N SER A 171 -0.20 -30.42 12.67
CA SER A 171 -1.42 -31.18 12.93
C SER A 171 -2.58 -30.28 13.37
N GLY A 172 -3.81 -30.65 13.01
CA GLY A 172 -5.02 -29.93 13.41
C GLY A 172 -5.26 -28.65 12.61
N SER A 173 -6.15 -27.78 13.14
CA SER A 173 -6.55 -26.51 12.53
C SER A 173 -6.47 -25.36 13.54
N TYR A 174 -6.36 -24.12 13.06
CA TYR A 174 -6.52 -22.92 13.88
C TYR A 174 -7.90 -22.83 14.58
N ASN A 175 -8.89 -23.59 14.13
CA ASN A 175 -10.19 -23.73 14.81
C ASN A 175 -10.10 -24.44 16.16
N ASP A 176 -9.12 -25.32 16.34
CA ASP A 176 -8.96 -26.13 17.56
C ASP A 176 -8.01 -25.49 18.58
N VAL A 177 -7.42 -24.34 18.25
CA VAL A 177 -6.42 -23.68 19.06
C VAL A 177 -7.06 -23.02 20.28
N THR A 178 -6.40 -23.14 21.43
CA THR A 178 -6.85 -22.58 22.72
C THR A 178 -5.82 -21.65 23.35
N SER A 179 -4.55 -21.72 22.96
CA SER A 179 -3.52 -20.74 23.35
C SER A 179 -2.27 -20.86 22.50
N PHE A 180 -1.40 -19.85 22.59
CA PHE A 180 -0.08 -19.83 21.98
C PHE A 180 0.98 -19.67 23.07
N LYS A 181 2.15 -20.26 22.86
CA LYS A 181 3.33 -20.09 23.72
C LYS A 181 4.58 -20.02 22.88
N VAL A 182 5.63 -19.43 23.41
CA VAL A 182 6.96 -19.43 22.83
C VAL A 182 7.91 -20.10 23.80
N ILE A 183 8.42 -21.27 23.42
CA ILE A 183 9.31 -22.10 24.26
C ILE A 183 10.63 -22.27 23.50
N ASP A 184 11.73 -21.90 24.14
CA ASP A 184 13.08 -21.95 23.53
C ASP A 184 13.15 -21.28 22.15
N GLY A 185 12.44 -20.16 21.99
CA GLY A 185 12.37 -19.40 20.74
C GLY A 185 11.49 -20.01 19.64
N LYS A 186 10.71 -21.05 19.94
CA LYS A 186 9.80 -21.72 19.00
C LYS A 186 8.35 -21.50 19.39
N LEU A 187 7.50 -21.30 18.38
CA LEU A 187 6.06 -21.21 18.57
C LEU A 187 5.48 -22.59 18.87
N GLU A 188 4.88 -22.74 20.05
CA GLU A 188 4.01 -23.84 20.42
C GLU A 188 2.55 -23.37 20.31
N VAL A 189 1.74 -24.13 19.58
CA VAL A 189 0.31 -23.89 19.36
C VAL A 189 -0.47 -24.95 20.14
N VAL A 190 -1.24 -24.53 21.15
CA VAL A 190 -1.96 -25.45 22.04
C VAL A 190 -3.36 -25.72 21.49
N GLN A 191 -3.72 -26.99 21.41
CA GLN A 191 -5.03 -27.51 20.96
C GLN A 191 -5.60 -28.41 22.06
N GLY A 192 -6.35 -27.81 22.99
CA GLY A 192 -6.88 -28.50 24.17
C GLY A 192 -5.77 -29.05 25.07
N ASP A 193 -5.70 -30.38 25.21
CA ASP A 193 -4.68 -31.08 26.01
C ASP A 193 -3.41 -31.45 25.21
N SER A 194 -3.35 -31.08 23.93
CA SER A 194 -2.22 -31.34 23.04
C SER A 194 -1.59 -30.06 22.53
N SER A 195 -0.37 -30.13 22.02
CA SER A 195 0.28 -29.03 21.31
C SER A 195 0.83 -29.46 19.96
N THR A 196 0.95 -28.49 19.07
CA THR A 196 1.50 -28.62 17.72
C THR A 196 2.41 -27.43 17.43
N GLU A 197 3.03 -27.44 16.25
CA GLU A 197 3.87 -26.36 15.74
C GLU A 197 3.43 -25.99 14.31
N LEU A 198 4.01 -24.94 13.74
CA LEU A 198 3.88 -24.68 12.31
C LEU A 198 4.55 -25.81 11.53
N LYS A 199 3.91 -26.27 10.45
CA LYS A 199 4.51 -27.24 9.52
C LYS A 199 5.83 -26.73 8.93
N ASP A 200 5.90 -25.43 8.68
CA ASP A 200 7.13 -24.72 8.36
C ASP A 200 7.44 -23.73 9.49
N THR A 201 8.36 -24.13 10.38
CA THR A 201 8.71 -23.36 11.57
C THR A 201 9.42 -22.05 11.27
N ALA A 202 10.02 -21.91 10.07
CA ALA A 202 10.65 -20.66 9.64
C ALA A 202 9.64 -19.54 9.37
N LYS A 203 8.34 -19.86 9.25
CA LYS A 203 7.28 -18.86 9.11
C LYS A 203 6.96 -18.13 10.41
N PHE A 204 7.38 -18.64 11.57
CA PHE A 204 7.33 -17.88 12.81
C PHE A 204 8.54 -16.96 12.89
N VAL A 205 8.31 -15.65 13.02
CA VAL A 205 9.39 -14.65 13.00
C VAL A 205 9.44 -13.77 14.25
N GLY A 206 8.47 -13.89 15.16
CA GLY A 206 8.50 -13.17 16.43
C GLY A 206 7.18 -13.17 17.18
N TYR A 207 7.15 -12.54 18.35
CA TYR A 207 5.96 -12.40 19.18
C TYR A 207 6.00 -11.12 20.01
N VAL A 208 4.83 -10.64 20.45
CA VAL A 208 4.69 -9.50 21.38
C VAL A 208 4.17 -10.01 22.71
N GLY A 209 4.64 -9.42 23.81
CA GLY A 209 4.21 -9.76 25.17
C GLY A 209 5.09 -10.82 25.82
N GLU A 210 4.53 -11.54 26.80
CA GLU A 210 5.25 -12.59 27.52
C GLU A 210 5.26 -13.90 26.72
N ALA A 211 6.34 -14.66 26.80
CA ALA A 211 6.49 -15.88 26.00
C ALA A 211 5.46 -16.97 26.35
N ASP A 212 5.01 -17.03 27.60
CA ASP A 212 4.02 -18.00 28.09
C ASP A 212 2.56 -17.60 27.79
N SER A 213 2.34 -16.31 27.46
CA SER A 213 1.04 -15.75 27.10
C SER A 213 1.23 -14.53 26.19
N PRO A 214 1.63 -14.75 24.92
CA PRO A 214 1.91 -13.66 23.99
C PRO A 214 0.61 -12.94 23.62
N SER A 215 0.70 -11.62 23.48
CA SER A 215 -0.39 -10.77 22.99
C SER A 215 -0.41 -10.63 21.46
N GLY A 216 0.65 -11.07 20.80
CA GLY A 216 0.76 -11.08 19.34
C GLY A 216 1.74 -12.15 18.85
N ILE A 217 1.41 -12.85 17.77
CA ILE A 217 2.30 -13.81 17.09
C ILE A 217 2.57 -13.28 15.69
N LEU A 218 3.83 -13.02 15.36
CA LEU A 218 4.25 -12.52 14.05
C LEU A 218 4.70 -13.68 13.16
N LEU A 219 4.05 -13.78 12.00
CA LEU A 219 4.28 -14.80 10.99
C LEU A 219 4.71 -14.14 9.67
N LYS A 220 5.44 -14.88 8.82
CA LYS A 220 5.86 -14.42 7.49
C LYS A 220 5.68 -15.50 6.43
N ASN A 221 5.09 -15.13 5.30
CA ASN A 221 4.93 -15.99 4.14
C ASN A 221 5.07 -15.18 2.84
N ASN A 222 5.87 -15.67 1.89
CA ASN A 222 6.14 -14.99 0.60
C ASN A 222 6.60 -13.53 0.74
N GLY A 223 7.37 -13.22 1.77
CA GLY A 223 7.88 -11.87 2.03
C GLY A 223 6.94 -10.96 2.82
N LEU A 224 5.66 -11.31 2.95
CA LEU A 224 4.64 -10.54 3.67
C LEU A 224 4.39 -11.10 5.06
N HIS A 225 4.08 -10.21 6.01
CA HIS A 225 3.82 -10.58 7.39
C HIS A 225 2.32 -10.65 7.73
N ALA A 226 2.00 -11.46 8.74
CA ALA A 226 0.70 -11.50 9.40
C ALA A 226 0.91 -11.57 10.92
N GLU A 227 0.17 -10.77 11.68
CA GLU A 227 0.16 -10.82 13.15
C GLU A 227 -1.17 -11.37 13.65
N ILE A 228 -1.13 -12.50 14.36
CA ILE A 228 -2.29 -12.99 15.13
C ILE A 228 -2.33 -12.19 16.42
N GLN A 229 -3.38 -11.38 16.62
CA GLN A 229 -3.50 -10.53 17.81
C GLN A 229 -4.41 -11.18 18.86
N ILE A 230 -3.95 -11.19 20.10
CA ILE A 230 -4.57 -11.96 21.19
C ILE A 230 -4.95 -11.00 22.32
N ASP A 231 -6.22 -11.00 22.72
CA ASP A 231 -6.75 -10.17 23.81
C ASP A 231 -8.09 -10.72 24.32
N SER A 232 -8.09 -11.31 25.51
CA SER A 232 -9.27 -11.88 26.14
C SER A 232 -10.28 -10.83 26.63
N ASN A 233 -9.90 -9.55 26.71
CA ASN A 233 -10.81 -8.46 27.08
C ASN A 233 -11.49 -7.83 25.87
N HIS A 234 -11.00 -8.13 24.65
CA HIS A 234 -11.58 -7.60 23.43
C HIS A 234 -12.96 -8.22 23.17
N PRO A 235 -13.97 -7.46 22.68
CA PRO A 235 -15.31 -7.99 22.44
C PRO A 235 -15.37 -9.20 21.51
N VAL A 236 -14.44 -9.31 20.55
CA VAL A 236 -14.31 -10.50 19.68
C VAL A 236 -13.45 -11.58 20.34
N GLY A 237 -12.28 -11.19 20.90
CA GLY A 237 -11.32 -12.14 21.45
C GLY A 237 -11.88 -12.95 22.61
N LYS A 238 -12.69 -12.35 23.48
CA LYS A 238 -13.31 -13.06 24.61
C LYS A 238 -14.19 -14.27 24.21
N ASP A 239 -14.68 -14.29 22.98
CA ASP A 239 -15.57 -15.33 22.45
C ASP A 239 -14.80 -16.36 21.58
N ASP A 240 -13.51 -16.11 21.30
CA ASP A 240 -12.62 -17.04 20.61
C ASP A 240 -11.86 -17.92 21.62
N PRO A 241 -11.81 -19.27 21.45
CA PRO A 241 -11.14 -20.16 22.39
C PRO A 241 -9.65 -19.86 22.63
N ALA A 242 -8.96 -19.26 21.65
CA ALA A 242 -7.56 -18.83 21.75
C ALA A 242 -7.40 -17.35 22.09
N ASN A 243 -8.49 -16.65 22.37
CA ASN A 243 -8.55 -15.21 22.58
C ASN A 243 -8.08 -14.37 21.37
N ILE A 244 -8.15 -14.93 20.16
CA ILE A 244 -7.78 -14.21 18.93
C ILE A 244 -8.80 -13.09 18.70
N LYS A 245 -8.33 -11.85 18.73
CA LYS A 245 -9.17 -10.68 18.48
C LYS A 245 -9.15 -10.20 17.03
N ASP A 246 -8.06 -10.47 16.30
CA ASP A 246 -7.84 -10.05 14.91
C ASP A 246 -6.65 -10.78 14.28
N VAL A 247 -6.56 -10.69 12.95
CA VAL A 247 -5.35 -11.01 12.17
C VAL A 247 -4.95 -9.74 11.41
N LEU A 248 -3.83 -9.13 11.78
CA LEU A 248 -3.32 -7.92 11.13
C LEU A 248 -2.39 -8.32 9.98
N LEU A 249 -2.71 -7.90 8.75
CA LEU A 249 -1.93 -8.25 7.56
C LEU A 249 -1.04 -7.09 7.12
N GLU A 250 0.20 -7.40 6.80
CA GLU A 250 1.03 -6.52 5.99
C GLU A 250 0.50 -6.51 4.55
N SER A 251 0.15 -5.33 4.04
CA SER A 251 -0.66 -5.15 2.84
C SER A 251 -0.07 -4.13 1.87
N ALA A 252 -0.38 -2.83 2.00
CA ALA A 252 0.09 -1.81 1.07
C ALA A 252 1.59 -1.57 1.25
N MET A 253 2.43 -2.35 0.56
CA MET A 253 3.90 -2.28 0.65
C MET A 253 4.40 -0.92 0.18
N THR A 254 3.74 -0.36 -0.83
CA THR A 254 4.03 0.97 -1.36
C THR A 254 2.73 1.75 -1.57
N ALA A 255 2.84 3.08 -1.52
CA ALA A 255 1.75 3.99 -1.83
C ALA A 255 2.26 5.14 -2.70
N ILE A 256 1.63 5.35 -3.84
CA ILE A 256 1.85 6.49 -4.73
C ILE A 256 1.01 7.65 -4.23
N GLN A 257 1.68 8.68 -3.70
CA GLN A 257 1.07 9.95 -3.31
C GLN A 257 0.94 10.83 -4.55
N ASP A 258 -0.21 10.73 -5.18
CA ASP A 258 -0.45 11.22 -6.52
C ASP A 258 -0.68 12.74 -6.56
N CYS A 259 -0.07 13.38 -7.56
CA CYS A 259 -0.16 14.81 -7.87
C CYS A 259 -0.74 15.07 -9.27
N GLU A 260 -1.21 14.02 -9.95
CA GLU A 260 -1.65 14.00 -11.34
C GLU A 260 -3.15 13.69 -11.42
N ASP A 261 -3.53 12.51 -11.92
CA ASP A 261 -4.88 12.23 -12.41
C ASP A 261 -5.94 12.19 -11.31
N SER A 262 -5.57 11.90 -10.07
CA SER A 262 -6.50 11.90 -8.94
C SER A 262 -6.64 13.27 -8.25
N VAL A 263 -5.91 14.30 -8.70
CA VAL A 263 -5.89 15.64 -8.10
C VAL A 263 -6.30 16.71 -9.11
N ALA A 264 -7.29 17.53 -8.73
CA ALA A 264 -7.47 18.84 -9.37
C ALA A 264 -6.53 19.85 -8.70
N ALA A 265 -5.52 20.36 -9.41
CA ALA A 265 -4.66 21.44 -8.94
C ALA A 265 -4.16 22.28 -10.12
N VAL A 266 -4.88 23.36 -10.44
CA VAL A 266 -4.73 24.13 -11.68
C VAL A 266 -4.01 25.47 -11.48
N ASP A 267 -3.81 25.89 -10.23
CA ASP A 267 -3.10 27.13 -9.89
C ASP A 267 -2.07 26.96 -8.77
N ALA A 268 -1.40 28.06 -8.41
CA ALA A 268 -0.33 28.05 -7.42
C ALA A 268 -0.81 27.79 -5.99
N GLU A 269 -2.06 28.14 -5.64
CA GLU A 269 -2.60 27.91 -4.30
C GLU A 269 -2.86 26.42 -4.11
N GLU A 270 -3.52 25.79 -5.09
CA GLU A 270 -3.83 24.36 -5.06
C GLU A 270 -2.56 23.50 -5.13
N LYS A 271 -1.55 23.90 -5.94
CA LYS A 271 -0.26 23.21 -5.96
C LYS A 271 0.47 23.31 -4.62
N VAL A 272 0.35 24.42 -3.90
CA VAL A 272 0.93 24.57 -2.56
C VAL A 272 0.24 23.63 -1.56
N GLU A 273 -1.07 23.40 -1.64
CA GLU A 273 -1.75 22.40 -0.80
C GLU A 273 -1.20 20.98 -1.03
N VAL A 274 -1.07 20.58 -2.29
CA VAL A 274 -0.45 19.32 -2.72
C VAL A 274 0.95 19.17 -2.12
N TYR A 275 1.81 20.18 -2.34
CA TYR A 275 3.19 20.14 -1.87
C TYR A 275 3.33 20.18 -0.36
N ARG A 276 2.43 20.87 0.35
CA ARG A 276 2.44 20.91 1.81
C ARG A 276 2.09 19.54 2.41
N ASN A 277 1.10 18.84 1.86
CA ASN A 277 0.78 17.49 2.30
C ASN A 277 1.95 16.52 2.04
N TRP A 278 2.58 16.61 0.86
CA TRP A 278 3.77 15.82 0.55
C TRP A 278 4.93 16.12 1.51
N LEU A 279 5.21 17.40 1.77
CA LEU A 279 6.23 17.81 2.75
C LEU A 279 5.93 17.24 4.14
N GLY A 280 4.67 17.29 4.58
CA GLY A 280 4.26 16.73 5.87
C GLY A 280 4.46 15.22 5.96
N LEU A 281 4.19 14.48 4.88
CA LEU A 281 4.44 13.03 4.83
C LEU A 281 5.93 12.70 4.92
N MET A 282 6.77 13.43 4.19
CA MET A 282 8.22 13.23 4.17
C MET A 282 8.87 13.55 5.52
N ASN A 283 8.36 14.56 6.22
CA ASN A 283 8.83 14.89 7.58
C ASN A 283 8.20 13.99 8.65
N GLY A 284 7.13 13.26 8.33
CA GLY A 284 6.37 12.46 9.28
C GLY A 284 5.51 13.29 10.25
N ASP A 285 5.21 14.54 9.93
CA ASP A 285 4.45 15.48 10.76
C ASP A 285 3.10 15.89 10.15
N LEU A 286 2.66 15.28 9.04
CA LEU A 286 1.31 15.46 8.51
C LEU A 286 0.25 15.00 9.52
N GLN A 287 -0.74 15.85 9.75
CA GLN A 287 -1.88 15.59 10.63
C GLN A 287 -3.17 16.10 9.99
N GLU A 288 -4.29 15.42 10.24
CA GLU A 288 -5.61 15.85 9.79
C GLU A 288 -6.66 15.52 10.86
N THR A 289 -7.65 16.42 11.05
CA THR A 289 -8.73 16.20 12.02
C THR A 289 -10.05 15.98 11.27
N PHE A 290 -10.73 14.88 11.57
CA PHE A 290 -12.04 14.61 10.99
C PHE A 290 -13.02 14.00 12.01
N GLU A 291 -14.31 14.16 11.74
CA GLU A 291 -15.36 13.56 12.55
C GLU A 291 -15.61 12.11 12.13
N LYS A 292 -15.60 11.19 13.10
CA LYS A 292 -16.05 9.80 12.93
C LYS A 292 -17.15 9.56 13.96
N VAL A 293 -18.41 9.48 13.50
CA VAL A 293 -19.63 9.22 14.28
C VAL A 293 -19.60 9.87 15.68
N ALA A 294 -19.97 11.16 15.72
CA ALA A 294 -20.14 11.97 16.94
C ALA A 294 -18.91 12.11 17.88
N LYS A 295 -17.69 11.76 17.43
CA LYS A 295 -16.44 12.12 18.12
C LYS A 295 -15.36 12.59 17.11
N PRO A 296 -14.63 13.68 17.41
CA PRO A 296 -13.47 14.08 16.62
C PRO A 296 -12.32 13.07 16.80
N VAL A 297 -11.67 12.71 15.70
CA VAL A 297 -10.49 11.83 15.68
C VAL A 297 -9.35 12.57 14.96
N LEU A 298 -8.18 12.61 15.61
CA LEU A 298 -6.94 13.11 15.01
C LEU A 298 -6.24 11.94 14.31
N ALA A 299 -5.99 12.06 13.01
CA ALA A 299 -5.16 11.11 12.28
C ALA A 299 -3.75 11.68 12.09
N ASN A 300 -2.75 10.89 12.49
CA ASN A 300 -1.34 11.15 12.28
C ASN A 300 -0.72 9.92 11.58
N LYS A 301 0.50 10.08 11.04
CA LYS A 301 1.31 8.92 10.63
C LYS A 301 1.54 8.05 11.86
N THR A 302 1.06 6.81 11.84
CA THR A 302 1.24 5.91 12.98
C THR A 302 2.72 5.59 13.08
N GLN A 303 3.33 5.97 14.20
CA GLN A 303 4.64 5.44 14.58
C GLN A 303 4.46 3.94 14.83
N ILE A 304 4.91 3.10 13.88
CA ILE A 304 4.91 1.64 13.94
C ILE A 304 5.96 1.17 14.98
N VAL A 305 5.93 1.70 16.21
CA VAL A 305 7.03 1.53 17.17
C VAL A 305 7.07 0.12 17.77
N ASN A 306 5.95 -0.61 17.78
CA ASN A 306 5.93 -1.95 18.38
C ASN A 306 6.16 -3.11 17.39
N ILE A 307 5.82 -2.97 16.10
CA ILE A 307 6.13 -4.00 15.09
C ILE A 307 7.56 -3.84 14.56
N ILE A 308 8.09 -2.61 14.46
CA ILE A 308 9.49 -2.38 14.06
C ILE A 308 10.48 -2.95 15.10
N HIS A 309 10.10 -3.02 16.39
CA HIS A 309 10.95 -3.64 17.40
C HIS A 309 11.13 -5.16 17.20
N LEU A 310 10.24 -5.81 16.45
CA LEU A 310 10.35 -7.23 16.09
C LEU A 310 11.22 -7.45 14.84
N MET A 311 11.15 -6.56 13.86
CA MET A 311 11.95 -6.67 12.63
C MET A 311 13.41 -6.25 12.81
N ALA A 312 13.73 -5.49 13.87
CA ALA A 312 15.10 -5.05 14.17
C ALA A 312 15.93 -6.07 14.97
N VAL A 313 15.34 -7.19 15.39
CA VAL A 313 15.99 -8.22 16.24
C VAL A 313 16.13 -9.58 15.53
N SER A 314 15.71 -9.68 14.26
CA SER A 314 15.93 -10.87 13.41
C SER A 314 17.11 -10.68 12.46
#